data_AF-A0A257ES73-F1
#
_entry.id   AF-A0A257ES73-F1
#
_cell.length_a   1.000
_cell.length_b   1.000
_cell.length_c   1.000
_cell.angle_alpha   90.00
_cell.angle_beta   90.00
_cell.angle_gamma   90.00
#
_symmetry.space_group_name_H-M   'P 1'
#
loop_
_entity.id
_entity.type
_entity.pdbx_description
1 polymer ?
#
loop_
_entity_poly.entity_id
_entity_poly.type
_entity_poly.pdbx_seq_one_letter_code
_entity_poly.pdbx_strand_id
1 'polypeptide(L)'
;MILVLGMAAALWGIGALMKAPVRLRLWMIAALWAGVVLGHIVLPDGHPLRMATGGAAQGWVALGIIAALVIAYRAALARLRRRVAPVVVAGPPQGAFRPAELDRYARHILLREIGGPGQRRMKDARVLVVGAGGLGSPALMYLA
;
A
#
# COMPACT_ATOMS: atom_id res chain seq x y z
N MET A 1 -30.10 -10.53 -6.36
CA MET A 1 -28.72 -10.04 -6.09
C MET A 1 -28.35 -8.80 -6.90
N ILE A 2 -28.64 -8.74 -8.21
CA ILE A 2 -28.35 -7.57 -9.07
C ILE A 2 -28.93 -6.26 -8.51
N LEU A 3 -30.17 -6.28 -8.00
CA LEU A 3 -30.81 -5.10 -7.39
C LEU A 3 -30.01 -4.52 -6.22
N VAL A 4 -29.49 -5.39 -5.33
CA VAL A 4 -28.71 -4.94 -4.17
C VAL A 4 -27.36 -4.38 -4.61
N LEU A 5 -26.73 -4.97 -5.63
CA LEU A 5 -25.49 -4.43 -6.22
C LEU A 5 -25.73 -3.05 -6.87
N GLY A 6 -26.85 -2.88 -7.57
CA GLY A 6 -27.25 -1.58 -8.13
C GLY A 6 -27.48 -0.53 -7.04
N MET A 7 -28.16 -0.90 -5.95
CA MET A 7 -28.37 0.01 -4.81
C MET A 7 -27.07 0.34 -4.08
N ALA A 8 -26.16 -0.62 -3.91
CA ALA A 8 -24.84 -0.37 -3.34
C ALA A 8 -24.01 0.58 -4.23
N ALA A 9 -24.04 0.41 -5.55
CA ALA A 9 -23.37 1.30 -6.50
C ALA A 9 -23.97 2.71 -6.48
N ALA A 10 -25.30 2.83 -6.41
CA ALA A 10 -25.99 4.12 -6.29
C ALA A 10 -25.65 4.83 -4.98
N LEU A 11 -25.70 4.12 -3.83
CA LEU A 11 -25.30 4.68 -2.53
C LEU A 11 -23.85 5.15 -2.54
N TRP A 12 -22.95 4.38 -3.17
CA TRP A 12 -21.56 4.78 -3.31
C TRP A 12 -21.38 6.00 -4.21
N GLY A 13 -22.08 6.07 -5.35
CA GLY A 13 -22.04 7.17 -6.30
C GLY A 13 -22.61 8.47 -5.72
N ILE A 14 -23.75 8.40 -5.03
CA ILE A 14 -24.35 9.54 -4.32
C ILE A 14 -23.42 10.01 -3.19
N GLY A 15 -22.87 9.08 -2.40
CA GLY A 15 -21.87 9.41 -1.38
C GLY A 15 -20.61 10.07 -1.96
N ALA A 16 -20.22 9.68 -3.19
CA ALA A 16 -19.14 10.32 -3.93
C ALA A 16 -19.47 11.74 -4.36
N LEU A 17 -20.65 11.94 -4.94
CA LEU A 17 -21.13 13.23 -5.38
C LEU A 17 -21.25 14.23 -4.22
N MET A 18 -21.73 13.76 -3.07
CA MET A 18 -21.85 14.56 -1.83
C MET A 18 -20.52 14.73 -1.07
N LYS A 19 -19.39 14.25 -1.62
CA LYS A 19 -18.05 14.30 -0.97
C LYS A 19 -18.03 13.67 0.43
N ALA A 20 -18.93 12.72 0.71
CA ALA A 20 -18.98 12.05 2.00
C ALA A 20 -17.68 11.25 2.26
N PRO A 21 -17.19 11.15 3.50
CA PRO A 21 -15.97 10.40 3.79
C PRO A 21 -16.15 8.91 3.47
N VAL A 22 -15.09 8.26 2.98
CA VAL A 22 -15.10 6.83 2.58
C VAL A 22 -15.59 5.92 3.71
N ARG A 23 -15.25 6.24 4.97
CA ARG A 23 -15.71 5.49 6.14
C ARG A 23 -17.25 5.48 6.24
N LEU A 24 -17.90 6.61 5.98
CA LEU A 24 -19.36 6.70 6.03
C LEU A 24 -20.00 5.90 4.90
N ARG A 25 -19.44 5.96 3.69
CA ARG A 25 -19.93 5.17 2.55
C ARG A 25 -19.84 3.66 2.81
N LEU A 26 -18.76 3.21 3.46
CA LEU A 26 -18.63 1.81 3.89
C LEU A 26 -19.70 1.43 4.92
N TRP A 27 -20.00 2.30 5.89
CA TRP A 27 -21.08 2.07 6.84
C TRP A 27 -22.45 2.01 6.17
N MET A 28 -22.70 2.84 5.14
CA MET A 28 -23.95 2.78 4.36
C MET A 28 -24.10 1.45 3.62
N ILE A 29 -23.03 0.95 2.99
CA ILE A 29 -23.03 -0.36 2.33
C ILE A 29 -23.21 -1.50 3.36
N ALA A 30 -22.54 -1.41 4.50
CA ALA A 30 -22.68 -2.40 5.58
C ALA A 30 -24.10 -2.43 6.15
N ALA A 31 -24.72 -1.27 6.34
CA ALA A 31 -26.11 -1.15 6.78
C ALA A 31 -27.08 -1.74 5.74
N LEU A 32 -26.86 -1.48 4.45
CA LEU A 32 -27.62 -2.09 3.38
C LEU A 32 -27.50 -3.63 3.41
N TRP A 33 -26.28 -4.16 3.50
CA TRP A 33 -26.06 -5.61 3.58
C TRP A 33 -26.75 -6.22 4.80
N ALA A 34 -26.62 -5.58 5.97
CA ALA A 34 -27.25 -6.05 7.20
C ALA A 34 -28.79 -6.05 7.10
N GLY A 35 -29.38 -5.02 6.49
CA GLY A 35 -30.82 -4.96 6.24
C GLY A 35 -31.30 -6.07 5.30
N VAL A 36 -30.52 -6.38 4.25
CA VAL A 36 -30.83 -7.50 3.33
C VAL A 36 -30.73 -8.85 4.04
N VAL A 37 -29.70 -9.07 4.86
CA VAL A 37 -29.55 -10.30 5.65
C VAL A 37 -30.69 -10.46 6.65
N LEU A 38 -31.02 -9.40 7.40
CA LEU A 38 -32.13 -9.40 8.35
C LEU A 38 -33.46 -9.69 7.65
N GLY A 39 -33.69 -9.08 6.48
CA GLY A 39 -34.88 -9.36 5.68
C GLY A 39 -34.99 -10.82 5.26
N HIS A 40 -33.88 -11.50 4.95
CA HIS A 40 -33.93 -12.93 4.64
C HIS A 40 -34.13 -13.83 5.85
N ILE A 41 -33.77 -13.38 7.06
CA ILE A 41 -33.99 -14.12 8.31
C ILE A 41 -35.43 -13.98 8.78
N VAL A 42 -36.02 -12.78 8.66
CA VAL A 42 -37.34 -12.46 9.21
C VAL A 42 -38.47 -12.80 8.24
N LEU A 43 -38.29 -12.58 6.94
CA LEU A 43 -39.38 -12.79 5.97
C LEU A 43 -39.50 -14.27 5.56
N PRO A 44 -40.74 -14.79 5.41
CA PRO A 44 -40.99 -16.16 4.95
C PRO A 44 -40.42 -16.46 3.55
N ASP A 45 -40.18 -17.75 3.28
CA ASP A 45 -39.81 -18.21 1.95
C ASP A 45 -40.92 -17.87 0.93
N GLY A 46 -40.52 -17.41 -0.26
CA GLY A 46 -41.45 -16.97 -1.31
C GLY A 46 -41.86 -15.48 -1.25
N HIS A 47 -41.44 -14.73 -0.23
CA HIS A 47 -41.73 -13.30 -0.17
C HIS A 47 -41.10 -12.52 -1.35
N PRO A 48 -41.82 -11.62 -2.05
CA PRO A 48 -41.32 -10.90 -3.22
C PRO A 48 -39.99 -10.17 -2.99
N LEU A 49 -39.81 -9.58 -1.80
CA LEU A 49 -38.56 -8.89 -1.45
C LEU A 49 -37.36 -9.85 -1.34
N ARG A 50 -37.54 -11.08 -0.86
CA ARG A 50 -36.47 -12.09 -0.84
C ARG A 50 -36.10 -12.48 -2.26
N MET A 51 -37.10 -12.73 -3.11
CA MET A 51 -36.89 -13.03 -4.53
C MET A 51 -36.12 -11.91 -5.25
N ALA A 52 -36.50 -10.65 -5.04
CA ALA A 52 -35.83 -9.49 -5.64
C ALA A 52 -34.37 -9.32 -5.17
N THR A 53 -34.07 -9.68 -3.91
CA THR A 53 -32.74 -9.50 -3.32
C THR A 53 -31.81 -10.70 -3.50
N GLY A 54 -32.28 -11.82 -4.05
CA GLY A 54 -31.44 -12.99 -4.40
C GLY A 54 -31.98 -14.35 -3.96
N GLY A 55 -33.17 -14.39 -3.38
CA GLY A 55 -33.91 -15.59 -2.98
C GLY A 55 -33.39 -16.21 -1.68
N ALA A 56 -32.16 -16.73 -1.73
CA ALA A 56 -31.57 -17.51 -0.65
C ALA A 56 -30.71 -16.67 0.31
N ALA A 57 -30.90 -16.88 1.60
CA ALA A 57 -30.11 -16.24 2.66
C ALA A 57 -28.63 -16.67 2.65
N GLN A 58 -28.37 -17.91 2.22
CA GLN A 58 -27.05 -18.55 2.24
C GLN A 58 -25.99 -17.75 1.47
N GLY A 59 -26.34 -17.18 0.31
CA GLY A 59 -25.42 -16.38 -0.49
C GLY A 59 -24.96 -15.10 0.23
N TRP A 60 -25.85 -14.46 0.97
CA TRP A 60 -25.54 -13.27 1.75
C TRP A 60 -24.69 -13.57 2.98
N VAL A 61 -24.97 -14.70 3.66
CA VAL A 61 -24.16 -15.19 4.79
C VAL A 61 -22.75 -15.58 4.32
N ALA A 62 -22.63 -16.31 3.21
CA ALA A 62 -21.34 -16.68 2.62
C ALA A 62 -20.50 -15.44 2.29
N LEU A 63 -21.11 -14.42 1.68
CA LEU A 63 -20.43 -13.14 1.41
C LEU A 63 -19.92 -12.47 2.71
N GLY A 64 -20.73 -12.51 3.78
CA GLY A 64 -20.33 -12.02 5.09
C GLY A 64 -19.13 -12.77 5.68
N ILE A 65 -19.11 -14.10 5.57
CA ILE A 65 -18.00 -14.95 6.02
C ILE A 65 -16.72 -14.61 5.25
N ILE A 66 -16.80 -14.49 3.92
CA ILE A 66 -15.65 -14.14 3.07
C ILE A 66 -15.12 -12.75 3.46
N ALA A 67 -15.99 -11.76 3.63
CA ALA A 67 -15.60 -10.42 4.04
C ALA A 67 -14.91 -10.43 5.42
N ALA A 68 -15.44 -11.18 6.38
CA ALA A 68 -14.85 -11.34 7.71
C ALA A 68 -13.46 -11.97 7.66
N LEU A 69 -13.27 -13.03 6.84
CA LEU A 69 -11.97 -13.67 6.62
C LEU A 69 -10.94 -12.70 6.03
N VAL A 70 -11.33 -11.91 5.01
CA VAL A 70 -10.45 -10.90 4.41
C VAL A 70 -10.05 -9.84 5.43
N ILE A 71 -11.00 -9.35 6.24
CA ILE A 71 -10.72 -8.36 7.29
C ILE A 71 -9.77 -8.94 8.35
N ALA A 72 -10.03 -10.17 8.80
CA ALA A 72 -9.19 -10.87 9.78
C ALA A 72 -7.76 -11.06 9.25
N TYR A 73 -7.62 -11.52 8.00
CA TYR A 73 -6.32 -11.68 7.34
C TYR A 73 -5.57 -10.34 7.21
N ARG A 74 -6.25 -9.28 6.76
CA ARG A 74 -5.66 -7.93 6.67
C ARG A 74 -5.22 -7.41 8.03
N ALA A 75 -6.01 -7.63 9.08
CA ALA A 75 -5.66 -7.24 10.44
C ALA A 75 -4.45 -8.03 10.97
N ALA A 76 -4.41 -9.34 10.73
CA ALA A 76 -3.28 -10.19 11.10
C ALA A 76 -1.98 -9.75 10.40
N LEU A 77 -2.04 -9.52 9.08
CA LEU A 77 -0.91 -9.06 8.31
C LEU A 77 -0.44 -7.67 8.75
N ALA A 78 -1.36 -6.74 9.04
CA ALA A 78 -1.02 -5.43 9.56
C ALA A 78 -0.34 -5.51 10.94
N ARG A 79 -0.80 -6.40 11.82
CA ARG A 79 -0.18 -6.66 13.12
C ARG A 79 1.23 -7.24 12.96
N LEU A 80 1.42 -8.18 12.03
CA LEU A 80 2.72 -8.79 11.77
C LEU A 80 3.71 -7.77 11.18
N ARG A 81 3.27 -6.98 10.19
CA ARG A 81 4.10 -5.93 9.58
C ARG A 81 4.56 -4.87 10.59
N ARG A 82 3.75 -4.52 11.59
CA ARG A 82 4.15 -3.60 12.67
C ARG A 82 5.28 -4.15 13.55
N ARG A 83 5.45 -5.48 13.62
CA ARG A 83 6.53 -6.12 14.40
C ARG A 83 7.85 -6.14 13.66
N VAL A 84 7.85 -5.96 12.34
CA VAL A 84 9.06 -5.87 11.55
C VAL A 84 9.54 -4.42 11.58
N ALA A 85 10.53 -4.15 12.44
CA ALA A 85 11.23 -2.87 12.37
C ALA A 85 11.86 -2.74 10.97
N PRO A 86 11.76 -1.57 10.31
CA PRO A 86 12.50 -1.37 9.07
C PRO A 86 13.98 -1.62 9.37
N VAL A 87 14.60 -2.52 8.61
CA VAL A 87 16.04 -2.72 8.65
C VAL A 87 16.65 -1.42 8.12
N VAL A 88 16.94 -0.50 9.02
CA VAL A 88 17.74 0.68 8.71
C VAL A 88 19.16 0.15 8.52
N VAL A 89 19.54 -0.09 7.27
CA VAL A 89 20.94 -0.29 6.94
C VAL A 89 21.64 0.99 7.37
N ALA A 90 22.35 0.92 8.50
CA ALA A 90 23.15 2.02 8.99
C ALA A 90 24.09 2.42 7.86
N GLY A 91 23.97 3.68 7.41
CA GLY A 91 24.92 4.23 6.46
C GLY A 91 26.33 4.10 7.00
N PRO A 92 27.36 4.04 6.14
CA PRO A 92 28.74 4.07 6.59
C PRO A 92 28.97 5.25 7.56
N PRO A 93 29.87 5.11 8.55
CA PRO A 93 30.08 6.11 9.58
C PRO A 93 30.30 7.48 8.93
N GLN A 94 29.44 8.44 9.30
CA GLN A 94 29.52 9.81 8.83
C GLN A 94 30.72 10.48 9.48
N GLY A 95 31.64 10.99 8.65
CA GLY A 95 32.61 12.00 9.10
C GLY A 95 34.07 11.74 8.75
N ALA A 96 34.51 10.49 8.70
CA ALA A 96 35.91 10.17 8.45
C ALA A 96 36.07 9.21 7.27
N PHE A 97 37.06 9.48 6.43
CA PHE A 97 37.57 8.50 5.49
C PHE A 97 38.36 7.45 6.27
N ARG A 98 38.11 6.17 5.99
CA ARG A 98 38.98 5.08 6.41
C ARG A 98 40.35 5.26 5.76
N PRO A 99 41.45 4.74 6.33
CA PRO A 99 42.78 4.86 5.73
C PRO A 99 42.83 4.42 4.26
N ALA A 100 42.21 3.29 3.93
CA ALA A 100 42.12 2.82 2.54
C ALA A 100 41.32 3.75 1.61
N GLU A 101 40.33 4.48 2.13
CA GLU A 101 39.59 5.48 1.33
C GLU A 101 40.44 6.73 1.09
N LEU A 102 41.26 7.14 2.07
CA LEU A 102 42.21 8.24 1.90
C LEU A 102 43.22 7.91 0.80
N ASP A 103 43.79 6.71 0.82
CA ASP A 103 44.74 6.27 -0.20
C ASP A 103 44.08 6.19 -1.59
N ARG A 104 42.86 5.64 -1.66
CA ARG A 104 42.10 5.53 -2.93
C ARG A 104 41.71 6.90 -3.49
N TYR A 105 41.33 7.85 -2.64
CA TYR A 105 40.80 9.15 -3.06
C TYR A 105 41.84 10.28 -3.01
N ALA A 106 43.08 10.01 -2.63
CA ALA A 106 44.15 11.00 -2.45
C ALA A 106 44.26 11.96 -3.64
N ARG A 107 44.24 11.43 -4.87
CA ARG A 107 44.35 12.24 -6.09
C ARG A 107 43.16 13.18 -6.29
N HIS A 108 41.93 12.74 -5.98
CA HIS A 108 40.74 13.58 -6.08
C HIS A 108 40.69 14.63 -4.96
N ILE A 109 41.15 14.28 -3.75
CA ILE A 109 41.23 15.20 -2.61
C ILE A 109 42.22 16.33 -2.88
N LEU A 110 43.27 16.09 -3.66
CA LEU A 110 44.26 17.10 -4.04
C LEU A 110 43.75 18.08 -5.11
N LEU A 111 42.68 17.76 -5.84
CA LEU A 111 42.11 18.67 -6.85
C LEU A 111 41.42 19.84 -6.17
N ARG A 112 41.75 21.07 -6.61
CA ARG A 112 41.25 22.31 -6.01
C ARG A 112 39.73 22.42 -6.09
N GLU A 113 39.14 21.90 -7.15
CA GLU A 113 37.70 21.94 -7.43
C GLU A 113 36.89 20.94 -6.59
N ILE A 114 37.54 19.88 -6.10
CA ILE A 114 36.89 18.80 -5.33
C ILE A 114 37.26 18.94 -3.85
N GLY A 115 38.53 18.80 -3.51
CA GLY A 115 39.02 18.80 -2.14
C GLY A 115 38.47 17.65 -1.28
N GLY A 116 38.90 17.60 -0.02
CA GLY A 116 38.32 16.71 0.99
C GLY A 116 36.80 16.90 1.15
N PRO A 117 36.26 18.13 1.22
CA PRO A 117 34.82 18.36 1.31
C PRO A 117 34.02 17.84 0.12
N GLY A 118 34.52 18.02 -1.12
CA GLY A 118 33.85 17.50 -2.32
C GLY A 118 33.84 15.98 -2.36
N GLN A 119 34.96 15.35 -2.01
CA GLN A 119 35.02 13.88 -1.91
C GLN A 119 34.06 13.34 -0.85
N ARG A 120 33.93 14.04 0.29
CA ARG A 120 32.98 13.65 1.34
C ARG A 120 31.54 13.76 0.86
N ARG A 121 31.20 14.83 0.14
CA ARG A 121 29.86 14.95 -0.49
C ARG A 121 29.57 13.82 -1.46
N MET A 122 30.55 13.36 -2.25
CA MET A 122 30.39 12.22 -3.15
C MET A 122 30.22 10.90 -2.40
N LYS A 123 30.98 10.67 -1.33
CA LYS A 123 30.84 9.50 -0.45
C LYS A 123 29.45 9.42 0.21
N ASP A 124 28.92 10.57 0.64
CA ASP A 124 27.62 10.66 1.31
C ASP A 124 26.44 10.71 0.32
N ALA A 125 26.71 10.88 -0.99
CA ALA A 125 25.69 10.97 -2.02
C ALA A 125 25.04 9.62 -2.33
N ARG A 126 23.79 9.67 -2.79
CA ARG A 126 23.06 8.51 -3.34
C ARG A 126 22.63 8.83 -4.76
N VAL A 127 23.08 8.04 -5.71
CA VAL A 127 22.78 8.21 -7.14
C VAL A 127 21.97 7.02 -7.64
N LEU A 128 20.82 7.28 -8.24
CA LEU A 128 20.01 6.28 -8.92
C LEU A 128 20.32 6.32 -10.42
N VAL A 129 20.80 5.21 -10.97
CA VAL A 129 21.00 5.06 -12.42
C VAL A 129 19.89 4.16 -12.97
N VAL A 130 19.06 4.70 -13.87
CA VAL A 130 17.96 3.97 -14.49
C VAL A 130 18.45 3.33 -15.80
N GLY A 131 18.68 2.02 -15.74
CA GLY A 131 19.17 1.22 -16.86
C GLY A 131 20.69 1.02 -16.82
N ALA A 132 21.13 -0.22 -17.08
CA ALA A 132 22.54 -0.62 -17.08
C ALA A 132 23.01 -1.10 -18.48
N GLY A 133 22.49 -0.44 -19.53
CA GLY A 133 22.89 -0.68 -20.93
C GLY A 133 24.11 0.15 -21.34
N GLY A 134 24.22 0.50 -22.63
CA GLY A 134 25.40 1.18 -23.19
C GLY A 134 25.77 2.53 -22.55
N LEU A 135 24.80 3.26 -22.01
CA LEU A 135 25.04 4.52 -21.28
C LEU A 135 25.18 4.32 -19.76
N GLY A 136 24.40 3.41 -19.19
CA GLY A 136 24.41 3.16 -17.74
C GLY A 136 25.67 2.45 -17.27
N SER A 137 26.19 1.51 -18.05
CA SER A 137 27.40 0.76 -17.74
C SER A 137 28.63 1.65 -17.52
N PRO A 138 29.02 2.56 -18.45
CA PRO A 138 30.14 3.45 -18.22
C PRO A 138 29.87 4.46 -17.08
N ALA A 139 28.65 4.97 -16.93
CA ALA A 139 28.32 5.88 -15.83
C ALA A 139 28.53 5.22 -14.46
N LEU A 140 28.08 3.98 -14.29
CA LEU A 140 28.27 3.22 -13.06
C LEU A 140 29.75 2.93 -12.77
N MET A 141 30.55 2.67 -13.80
CA MET A 141 31.98 2.40 -13.65
C MET A 141 32.74 3.60 -13.07
N TYR A 142 32.39 4.83 -13.48
CA TYR A 142 33.03 6.04 -12.95
C TYR A 142 32.46 6.51 -11.61
N LEU A 143 31.26 6.06 -11.23
CA LEU A 143 30.64 6.38 -9.94
C LEU A 143 31.08 5.44 -8.78
N ALA A 144 31.72 4.31 -9.08
CA ALA A 144 32.11 3.26 -8.13
C ALA A 144 33.49 3.46 -7.48
#